data_AF-A0A847YEC1-F1
#
_entry.id   AF-A0A847YEC1-F1
#
_cell.length_a   1.000
_cell.length_b   1.000
_cell.length_c   1.000
_cell.angle_alpha   90.00
_cell.angle_beta   90.00
_cell.angle_gamma   90.00
#
_symmetry.space_group_name_H-M   'P 1'
#
loop_
_entity.id
_entity.type
_entity.pdbx_description
1 polymer ?
#
loop_
_entity_poly.entity_id
_entity_poly.type
_entity_poly.pdbx_seq_one_letter_code
_entity_poly.pdbx_strand_id
1 'polypeptide(L)'
;EYRLSDGDVVRVAEREALPFFVDGLVAKPGSYAMPPDQPIRILDAVALAGGKSSPFADKVWIMRHVPGREEPVLIKVSLRRAKEDSQENLLVAAGDVISIEETPGTFIYDLLKGFVHIGGTVPLY
;
A
#
# COMPACT_ATOMS: atom_id res chain seq x y z
N GLU A 1 14.24 -19.49 27.57
CA GLU A 1 13.91 -18.38 28.49
C GLU A 1 15.02 -17.35 28.41
N TYR A 2 14.72 -16.10 28.07
CA TYR A 2 15.71 -15.02 28.12
C TYR A 2 15.52 -14.27 29.45
N ARG A 3 16.56 -14.30 30.31
CA ARG A 3 16.57 -13.66 31.62
C ARG A 3 17.49 -12.43 31.51
N LEU A 4 16.90 -11.24 31.51
CA LEU A 4 17.65 -9.97 31.50
C LEU A 4 18.23 -9.73 32.90
N SER A 5 19.46 -9.24 32.95
CA SER A 5 20.16 -8.94 34.21
C SER A 5 20.16 -7.44 34.48
N ASP A 6 20.32 -7.05 35.75
CA ASP A 6 20.40 -5.64 36.13
C ASP A 6 21.63 -4.99 35.46
N GLY A 7 21.39 -3.96 34.65
CA GLY A 7 22.41 -3.31 33.79
C GLY A 7 22.25 -3.51 32.28
N ASP A 8 21.33 -4.37 31.83
CA ASP A 8 21.06 -4.57 30.39
C ASP A 8 20.32 -3.37 29.77
N VAL A 9 20.93 -2.74 28.77
CA VAL A 9 20.29 -1.69 27.96
C VAL A 9 19.70 -2.33 26.71
N VAL A 10 18.38 -2.55 26.72
CA VAL A 10 17.65 -2.98 25.52
C VAL A 10 17.41 -1.75 24.63
N ARG A 11 18.16 -1.63 23.54
CA ARG A 11 17.87 -0.65 22.48
C ARG A 11 16.86 -1.27 21.52
N VAL A 12 15.60 -0.86 21.61
CA VAL A 12 14.63 -1.10 20.55
C VAL A 12 14.96 -0.12 19.43
N ALA A 13 15.60 -0.60 18.36
CA ALA A 13 15.70 0.17 17.14
C ALA A 13 14.27 0.38 16.63
N GLU A 14 13.85 1.64 16.54
CA GLU A 14 12.59 2.01 15.91
C GLU A 14 12.65 1.48 14.48
N ARG A 15 11.93 0.39 14.22
CA ARG A 15 11.88 -0.20 12.89
C ARG A 15 11.06 0.78 12.08
N GLU A 16 11.71 1.62 11.27
CA GLU A 16 11.00 2.44 10.29
C GLU A 16 10.18 1.48 9.42
N ALA A 17 8.88 1.39 9.70
CA ALA A 17 7.98 0.57 8.92
C ALA A 17 7.96 1.15 7.50
N LEU A 18 8.13 0.29 6.49
CA LEU A 18 8.06 0.74 5.11
C LEU A 18 6.73 1.49 4.90
N PRO A 19 6.75 2.69 4.30
CA PRO A 19 5.53 3.41 4.00
C PRO A 19 4.66 2.60 3.05
N PHE A 20 3.36 2.88 3.04
CA PHE A 20 2.48 2.43 1.97
C PHE A 20 2.26 3.56 0.97
N PHE A 21 1.90 3.21 -0.25
CA PHE A 21 1.70 4.18 -1.33
C PHE A 21 0.24 4.16 -1.76
N VAL A 22 -0.35 5.34 -1.96
CA VAL A 22 -1.70 5.48 -2.51
C VAL A 22 -1.62 6.28 -3.79
N ASP A 23 -2.21 5.76 -4.86
CA ASP A 23 -2.22 6.41 -6.17
C ASP A 23 -3.59 6.24 -6.87
N GLY A 24 -3.75 6.89 -8.02
CA GLY A 24 -4.94 6.85 -8.85
C GLY A 24 -5.95 7.94 -8.48
N LEU A 25 -7.23 7.59 -8.50
CA LEU A 25 -8.37 8.50 -8.34
C LEU A 25 -8.60 8.87 -6.86
N VAL A 26 -7.60 9.49 -6.24
CA VAL A 26 -7.63 10.08 -4.89
C VAL A 26 -7.30 11.57 -4.92
N ALA A 27 -7.67 12.29 -3.86
CA ALA A 27 -7.39 13.72 -3.77
C ALA A 27 -5.89 14.03 -3.63
N LYS A 28 -5.16 13.18 -2.89
CA LYS A 28 -3.73 13.35 -2.61
C LYS A 28 -3.00 12.01 -2.81
N PRO A 29 -2.53 11.71 -4.03
CA PRO A 29 -1.65 10.56 -4.23
C PRO A 29 -0.29 10.81 -3.56
N GLY A 30 0.37 9.73 -3.11
CA GLY A 30 1.69 9.81 -2.48
C GLY A 30 1.99 8.67 -1.51
N SER A 31 3.14 8.78 -0.84
CA SER A 31 3.56 7.86 0.21
C SER A 31 3.02 8.30 1.57
N TYR A 32 2.56 7.34 2.36
CA TYR A 32 2.02 7.55 3.70
C TYR A 32 2.79 6.69 4.69
N ALA A 33 3.16 7.30 5.82
CA ALA A 33 3.84 6.59 6.90
C ALA A 33 2.90 5.54 7.51
N MET A 34 3.46 4.37 7.85
CA MET A 34 2.71 3.33 8.55
C MET A 34 2.89 3.51 10.06
N PRO A 35 1.82 3.79 10.82
CA PRO A 35 1.92 3.90 12.27
C PRO A 35 2.33 2.55 12.89
N PRO A 36 3.26 2.53 13.87
CA PRO A 36 3.74 1.30 14.48
C PRO A 36 2.71 0.64 15.42
N ASP A 37 1.78 1.42 15.95
CA ASP A 37 0.83 1.04 17.00
C ASP A 37 -0.64 1.00 16.51
N GLN A 38 -0.90 1.41 15.27
CA GLN A 38 -2.25 1.44 14.72
C GLN A 38 -2.34 0.67 13.39
N PRO A 39 -3.20 -0.37 13.32
CA PRO A 39 -3.46 -1.04 12.05
C PRO A 39 -4.23 -0.09 11.12
N ILE A 40 -3.71 0.09 9.91
CA ILE A 40 -4.36 0.85 8.84
C ILE A 40 -5.14 -0.12 7.95
N ARG A 41 -6.40 0.19 7.66
CA ARG A 41 -7.20 -0.52 6.66
C ARG A 41 -7.34 0.31 5.38
N ILE A 42 -7.87 -0.32 4.33
CA ILE A 42 -8.01 0.33 3.01
C ILE A 42 -8.82 1.62 3.11
N LEU A 43 -9.95 1.62 3.83
CA LEU A 43 -10.76 2.82 3.99
C LEU A 43 -9.99 3.95 4.70
N ASP A 44 -9.14 3.62 5.66
CA ASP A 44 -8.29 4.59 6.36
C ASP A 44 -7.23 5.14 5.43
N ALA A 45 -6.57 4.29 4.64
CA ALA A 45 -5.60 4.71 3.63
C ALA A 45 -6.22 5.66 2.59
N VAL A 46 -7.43 5.36 2.11
CA VAL A 46 -8.17 6.24 1.19
C VAL A 46 -8.55 7.56 1.87
N ALA A 47 -8.93 7.52 3.15
CA ALA A 47 -9.26 8.72 3.91
C ALA A 47 -8.02 9.62 4.13
N LEU A 48 -6.87 9.01 4.47
CA LEU A 48 -5.58 9.70 4.58
C LEU A 48 -5.17 10.36 3.27
N ALA A 49 -5.48 9.72 2.14
CA ALA A 49 -5.31 10.29 0.80
C ALA A 49 -6.34 11.37 0.42
N GLY A 50 -7.15 11.84 1.37
CA GLY A 50 -8.16 12.88 1.17
C GLY A 50 -9.43 12.40 0.48
N GLY A 51 -9.66 11.08 0.47
CA GLY A 51 -10.82 10.46 -0.16
C GLY A 51 -10.64 10.23 -1.66
N LYS A 52 -11.63 9.54 -2.24
CA LYS A 52 -11.69 9.30 -3.69
C LYS A 52 -12.02 10.61 -4.43
N SER A 53 -11.33 10.86 -5.54
CA SER A 53 -11.56 12.03 -6.38
C SER A 53 -12.75 11.87 -7.33
N SER A 54 -13.19 10.63 -7.57
CA SER A 54 -14.37 10.31 -8.40
C SER A 54 -15.40 9.46 -7.63
N PRO A 55 -16.71 9.75 -7.78
CA PRO A 55 -17.75 8.91 -7.20
C PRO A 55 -17.79 7.50 -7.79
N PHE A 56 -17.26 7.30 -9.01
CA PHE A 56 -17.26 6.01 -9.70
C PHE A 56 -16.03 5.14 -9.39
N ALA A 57 -15.04 5.69 -8.69
CA ALA A 57 -13.87 4.95 -8.23
C ALA A 57 -14.26 4.00 -7.08
N ASP A 58 -14.61 2.77 -7.44
CA ASP A 58 -14.97 1.70 -6.50
C ASP A 58 -13.89 0.62 -6.38
N LYS A 59 -13.20 0.32 -7.49
CA LYS A 59 -12.22 -0.76 -7.53
C LYS A 59 -10.88 -0.26 -7.00
N VAL A 60 -10.33 -1.04 -6.07
CA VAL A 60 -9.01 -0.84 -5.51
C VAL A 60 -8.16 -2.05 -5.84
N TRP A 61 -6.94 -1.79 -6.29
CA TRP A 61 -5.93 -2.80 -6.50
C TRP A 61 -4.83 -2.60 -5.47
N ILE A 62 -4.49 -3.66 -4.76
CA ILE A 62 -3.40 -3.67 -3.79
C ILE A 62 -2.34 -4.60 -4.33
N MET A 63 -1.17 -4.05 -4.56
CA MET A 63 0.01 -4.83 -4.87
C MET A 63 0.82 -5.00 -3.59
N ARG A 64 0.91 -6.26 -3.14
CA ARG A 64 1.64 -6.62 -1.93
C ARG A 64 2.87 -7.42 -2.27
N HIS A 65 4.04 -6.92 -1.88
CA HIS A 65 5.26 -7.71 -1.94
C HIS A 65 5.30 -8.65 -0.72
N VAL A 66 5.37 -9.96 -0.98
CA VAL A 66 5.47 -10.97 0.07
C VAL A 66 6.91 -11.49 0.08
N PRO A 67 7.64 -11.37 1.21
CA PRO A 67 8.99 -11.90 1.31
C PRO A 67 9.07 -13.37 0.90
N GLY A 68 9.97 -13.70 -0.02
CA GLY A 68 10.12 -15.06 -0.56
C GLY A 68 9.24 -15.37 -1.78
N ARG A 69 8.46 -14.40 -2.29
CA ARG A 69 7.87 -14.47 -3.63
C ARG A 69 8.56 -13.48 -4.56
N GLU A 70 8.89 -13.95 -5.76
CA GLU A 70 9.43 -13.08 -6.82
C GLU A 70 8.35 -12.14 -7.36
N GLU A 71 7.14 -12.66 -7.55
CA GLU A 71 6.01 -11.88 -8.06
C GLU A 71 5.16 -11.29 -6.92
N PRO A 72 4.75 -10.01 -7.04
CA PRO A 72 3.86 -9.40 -6.08
C PRO A 72 2.44 -9.99 -6.17
N VAL A 73 1.75 -10.03 -5.04
CA VAL A 73 0.35 -10.48 -4.98
C VAL A 73 -0.56 -9.31 -5.29
N LEU A 74 -1.41 -9.47 -6.32
CA LEU A 74 -2.45 -8.52 -6.67
C LEU A 74 -3.75 -8.90 -5.95
N ILE A 75 -4.25 -8.00 -5.12
CA ILE A 75 -5.50 -8.14 -4.38
C ILE A 75 -6.49 -7.10 -4.90
N LYS A 76 -7.68 -7.55 -5.28
CA LYS A 76 -8.76 -6.66 -5.73
C LYS A 76 -9.74 -6.45 -4.59
N VAL A 77 -10.05 -5.19 -4.31
CA VAL A 77 -11.04 -4.80 -3.28
C VAL A 77 -12.05 -3.82 -3.88
N SER A 78 -13.27 -3.82 -3.34
CA SER A 78 -14.30 -2.82 -3.66
C SER A 78 -14.49 -1.90 -2.45
N LEU A 79 -14.36 -0.59 -2.64
CA LEU A 79 -14.58 0.40 -1.58
C LEU A 79 -16.02 0.34 -1.05
N ARG A 80 -16.99 0.11 -1.93
CA ARG A 80 -18.38 -0.07 -1.53
C ARG A 80 -18.55 -1.28 -0.64
N ARG A 81 -18.00 -2.43 -1.02
CA ARG A 81 -18.05 -3.64 -0.18
C ARG A 81 -17.31 -3.45 1.13
N ALA A 82 -16.14 -2.82 1.13
CA ALA A 82 -15.40 -2.53 2.36
C ALA A 82 -16.17 -1.61 3.33
N LYS A 83 -17.08 -0.77 2.83
CA LYS A 83 -17.98 0.05 3.65
C LYS A 83 -19.18 -0.73 4.19
N GLU A 84 -19.73 -1.64 3.39
CA GLU A 84 -20.91 -2.45 3.74
C GLU A 84 -20.52 -3.65 4.64
N ASP A 85 -19.34 -4.23 4.42
CA ASP A 85 -18.80 -5.38 5.12
C ASP A 85 -17.38 -5.09 5.63
N SER A 86 -17.21 -5.12 6.95
CA SER A 86 -15.92 -4.89 7.61
C SER A 86 -14.88 -5.98 7.32
N GLN A 87 -15.29 -7.16 6.85
CA GLN A 87 -14.36 -8.22 6.41
C GLN A 87 -13.68 -7.89 5.08
N GLU A 88 -14.36 -7.12 4.21
CA GLU A 88 -13.83 -6.67 2.92
C GLU A 88 -12.90 -5.45 3.10
N ASN A 89 -12.91 -4.80 4.27
CA ASN A 89 -11.99 -3.71 4.62
C ASN A 89 -10.63 -4.28 5.08
N LEU A 90 -9.83 -4.75 4.11
CA LEU A 90 -8.54 -5.40 4.35
C LEU A 90 -7.56 -4.50 5.12
N LEU A 91 -6.67 -5.14 5.88
CA LEU A 91 -5.50 -4.50 6.48
C LEU A 91 -4.44 -4.21 5.43
N VAL A 92 -3.92 -2.99 5.46
CA VAL A 92 -2.76 -2.54 4.68
C VAL A 92 -1.50 -3.05 5.35
N ALA A 93 -0.56 -3.52 4.55
CA ALA A 93 0.76 -3.95 4.99
C ALA A 93 1.83 -2.92 4.58
N ALA A 94 2.96 -2.96 5.29
CA ALA A 94 4.10 -2.11 5.00
C ALA A 94 4.62 -2.39 3.58
N GLY A 95 4.83 -1.33 2.80
CA GLY A 95 5.25 -1.44 1.40
C GLY A 95 4.13 -1.78 0.41
N ASP A 96 2.86 -1.87 0.83
CA ASP A 96 1.74 -2.02 -0.10
C ASP A 96 1.64 -0.81 -1.03
N VAL A 97 1.31 -1.09 -2.30
CA VAL A 97 0.89 -0.05 -3.27
C VAL A 97 -0.61 -0.20 -3.51
N ILE A 98 -1.35 0.84 -3.19
CA ILE A 98 -2.81 0.90 -3.27
C ILE A 98 -3.18 1.83 -4.41
N SER A 99 -3.73 1.28 -5.50
CA SER A 99 -4.24 2.07 -6.62
C SER A 99 -5.76 2.02 -6.69
N ILE A 100 -6.36 3.19 -6.89
CA ILE A 100 -7.80 3.36 -7.02
C ILE A 100 -8.10 3.75 -8.47
N GLU A 101 -8.54 2.79 -9.28
CA GLU A 101 -8.67 2.93 -10.74
C GLU A 101 -9.97 2.34 -11.27
N GLU A 102 -10.35 2.77 -12.47
CA GLU A 102 -11.54 2.25 -13.17
C GLU A 102 -11.28 0.86 -13.79
N THR A 103 -10.03 0.60 -14.23
CA THR A 103 -9.61 -0.60 -14.95
C THR A 103 -8.22 -1.10 -14.52
N PRO A 104 -8.03 -2.43 -14.31
CA PRO A 104 -6.73 -3.00 -13.90
C PRO A 104 -5.56 -2.80 -14.88
N GLY A 105 -5.82 -2.49 -16.15
CA GLY A 105 -4.78 -2.42 -17.17
C GLY A 105 -3.87 -1.19 -17.05
N THR A 106 -4.43 -0.07 -16.59
CA THR A 106 -3.69 1.20 -16.46
C THR A 106 -2.68 1.10 -15.31
N PHE A 107 -3.07 0.52 -14.18
CA PHE A 107 -2.19 0.24 -13.04
C PHE A 107 -0.93 -0.55 -13.38
N ILE A 108 -1.07 -1.68 -14.09
CA ILE A 108 0.08 -2.53 -14.44
C ILE A 108 1.02 -1.78 -15.40
N TYR A 109 0.46 -0.97 -16.30
CA TYR A 109 1.24 -0.14 -17.20
C TYR A 109 2.04 0.94 -16.45
N ASP A 110 1.40 1.67 -15.52
CA ASP A 110 2.04 2.75 -14.78
C ASP A 110 3.14 2.24 -13.82
N LEU A 111 2.92 1.07 -13.21
CA LEU A 111 3.94 0.43 -12.39
C LEU A 111 5.14 -0.07 -13.19
N LEU A 112 4.92 -0.77 -14.30
CA LEU A 112 6.04 -1.23 -15.17
C LEU A 112 6.86 -0.04 -15.66
N LYS A 113 6.22 1.08 -15.99
CA LYS A 113 6.90 2.32 -16.41
C LYS A 113 7.68 3.00 -15.26
N GLY A 114 7.20 2.88 -14.02
CA GLY A 114 7.88 3.38 -12.82
C GLY A 114 9.22 2.68 -12.56
N PHE A 115 9.30 1.36 -12.77
CA PHE A 115 10.55 0.60 -12.64
C PHE A 115 11.55 0.89 -13.77
N VAL A 116 11.11 1.35 -14.94
CA VAL A 116 12.00 1.73 -16.07
C VAL A 116 12.80 3.01 -15.75
N HIS A 117 12.25 3.94 -14.97
CA HIS A 117 12.93 5.22 -14.67
C HIS A 117 14.06 5.10 -13.63
N ILE A 118 14.13 4.00 -12.86
CA ILE A 118 15.16 3.79 -11.84
C ILE A 118 16.34 2.95 -12.38
N GLY A 119 16.23 2.31 -13.56
CA GLY A 119 17.24 1.34 -14.01
C GLY A 119 17.62 1.28 -15.50
N GLY A 120 16.98 2.01 -16.41
CA GLY A 120 17.44 2.01 -17.80
C GLY A 120 16.46 2.61 -18.79
N THR A 121 16.93 3.61 -19.53
CA THR A 121 16.21 4.21 -20.66
C THR A 121 16.00 3.17 -21.75
N VAL A 122 14.75 2.86 -22.09
CA VAL A 122 14.43 2.07 -23.31
C VAL A 122 13.97 3.06 -24.38
N PRO A 123 14.69 3.23 -25.49
CA PRO A 123 14.22 4.06 -26.60
C PRO A 123 13.07 3.34 -27.31
N LEU A 124 11.98 4.06 -27.55
CA LEU A 124 10.92 3.61 -28.44
C LEU A 124 11.31 4.01 -29.87
N TYR A 125 11.60 3.01 -30.70
CA TYR A 125 11.49 3.12 -32.16
C TYR A 125 10.08 2.70 -32.58
#